data_AF-A0A932MMZ0-F1
#
_entry.id   AF-A0A932MMZ0-F1
#
_cell.length_a   1.000
_cell.length_b   1.000
_cell.length_c   1.000
_cell.angle_alpha   90.00
_cell.angle_beta   90.00
_cell.angle_gamma   90.00
#
_symmetry.space_group_name_H-M   'P 1'
#
loop_
_entity.id
_entity.type
_entity.pdbx_description
1 polymer ?
#
loop_
_entity_poly.entity_id
_entity_poly.type
_entity_poly.pdbx_seq_one_letter_code
_entity_poly.pdbx_strand_id
1 'polypeptide(L)'
;MRRNLFTIALTFFLLLVSTLGLLLWVRTTRTDQNTVAVSTEMVEILQLFGQKKWQGYDISQPARLLQQAEDRFEMGDGATTSQLLSDARKALDSASLLYRDHAKSLAGTDPNGNFLFLPWTTYTPFEREIEWAAQRYDVFVFGITQTELVQKVKTYNPDAEIFLYVDLRVTAETPASYPSLPEWNTILVQHPDWLLTGSDGRPVTTDGDLTYYWPNPGVPEFQTFASIRILQSLEQSQVNWDGVVLDSARTLRDLSGDGVADIATYPSDEAYKTSQELFLTKLHQTLHDSAFKLVTILPPYASQNEDWKGLSERSDGILLSFVGREDFNSESGFISMDQWRNQLRILEQVRSDYLTLVMTPVPFWSDKPMSLYGFATMLLSRDTTRDLLYYYGLEETASIPAYWYHEYEIDLGDATSPIATENDILVRLFQRGVVAVNPTDQERVVSFSGTYQAVTGETTSVVTLSPHTAVILKTPN
;
A
#
# COMPACT_ATOMS: atom_id res chain seq x y z
N MET A 1 -0.81 21.53 16.99
CA MET A 1 -0.01 20.91 15.91
C MET A 1 -0.73 20.75 14.56
N ARG A 2 -2.07 20.76 14.46
CA ARG A 2 -2.81 20.76 13.17
C ARG A 2 -2.38 21.86 12.16
N ARG A 3 -1.79 22.96 12.64
CA ARG A 3 -1.24 24.06 11.83
C ARG A 3 0.04 23.69 11.06
N ASN A 4 0.84 22.71 11.48
CA ASN A 4 2.20 22.53 10.95
C ASN A 4 2.25 21.62 9.71
N LEU A 5 1.45 20.56 9.64
CA LEU A 5 1.31 19.72 8.45
C LEU A 5 0.52 20.43 7.33
N PHE A 6 -0.51 21.19 7.69
CA PHE A 6 -1.19 22.10 6.76
C PHE A 6 -0.21 23.10 6.15
N THR A 7 0.75 23.61 6.93
CA THR A 7 1.78 24.52 6.43
C THR A 7 2.75 23.82 5.47
N ILE A 8 3.12 22.57 5.70
CA ILE A 8 4.00 21.79 4.81
C ILE A 8 3.33 21.52 3.46
N ALA A 9 2.10 21.00 3.48
CA ALA A 9 1.32 20.73 2.28
C ALA A 9 0.96 22.02 1.53
N LEU A 10 0.59 23.08 2.25
CA LEU A 10 0.30 24.40 1.68
C LEU A 10 1.56 25.03 1.07
N THR A 11 2.74 24.86 1.65
CA THR A 11 3.98 25.43 1.10
C THR A 11 4.41 24.71 -0.17
N PHE A 12 4.30 23.38 -0.21
CA PHE A 12 4.60 22.58 -1.40
C PHE A 12 3.56 22.85 -2.50
N PHE A 13 2.27 22.92 -2.14
CA PHE A 13 1.18 23.31 -3.03
C PHE A 13 1.36 24.72 -3.55
N LEU A 14 1.74 25.69 -2.71
CA LEU A 14 2.02 27.06 -3.12
C LEU A 14 3.23 27.11 -4.06
N LEU A 15 4.34 26.41 -3.79
CA LEU A 15 5.49 26.30 -4.71
C LEU A 15 5.09 25.67 -6.05
N LEU A 16 4.24 24.63 -6.03
CA LEU A 16 3.77 23.96 -7.24
C LEU A 16 2.84 24.87 -8.05
N VAL A 17 1.86 25.50 -7.40
CA VAL A 17 0.93 26.50 -7.97
C VAL A 17 1.69 27.73 -8.45
N SER A 18 2.79 28.11 -7.78
CA SER A 18 3.67 29.18 -8.20
C SER A 18 4.33 28.86 -9.53
N THR A 19 4.89 27.66 -9.62
CA THR A 19 5.63 27.20 -10.78
C THR A 19 4.71 26.92 -11.96
N LEU A 20 3.55 26.28 -11.71
CA LEU A 20 2.48 26.06 -12.69
C LEU A 20 1.83 27.36 -13.13
N GLY A 21 1.59 28.29 -12.21
CA GLY A 21 1.12 29.64 -12.49
C GLY A 21 2.07 30.37 -13.41
N LEU A 22 3.37 30.37 -13.10
CA LEU A 22 4.43 30.93 -13.95
C LEU A 22 4.48 30.28 -15.35
N LEU A 23 4.36 28.94 -15.42
CA LEU A 23 4.40 28.15 -16.66
C LEU A 23 3.16 28.34 -17.56
N LEU A 24 1.96 28.31 -16.99
CA LEU A 24 0.69 28.56 -17.69
C LEU A 24 0.63 30.01 -18.17
N TRP A 25 1.11 30.94 -17.34
CA TRP A 25 1.13 32.36 -17.61
C TRP A 25 2.11 32.75 -18.74
N VAL A 26 3.29 32.13 -18.80
CA VAL A 26 4.22 32.22 -19.95
C VAL A 26 3.60 31.72 -21.25
N ARG A 27 2.69 30.75 -21.19
CA ARG A 27 2.03 30.17 -22.36
C ARG A 27 0.87 31.04 -22.86
N THR A 28 0.15 31.72 -21.98
CA THR A 28 -0.99 32.60 -22.31
C THR A 28 -0.62 34.02 -22.70
N THR A 29 0.55 34.54 -22.29
CA THR A 29 1.00 35.91 -22.63
C THR A 29 1.67 36.04 -24.00
N ARG A 30 1.68 34.95 -24.79
CA ARG A 30 2.11 34.99 -26.20
C ARG A 30 1.15 35.76 -27.11
N THR A 31 -0.04 36.13 -26.63
CA THR A 31 -1.09 36.73 -27.48
C THR A 31 -1.32 38.21 -27.32
N ASP A 32 -0.95 38.91 -26.23
CA ASP A 32 -1.12 40.37 -26.17
C ASP A 32 -0.13 41.07 -25.22
N GLN A 33 0.42 42.21 -25.68
CA GLN A 33 1.30 43.09 -24.90
C GLN A 33 0.49 43.96 -23.92
N ASN A 34 0.72 43.82 -22.62
CA ASN A 34 1.20 44.88 -21.71
C ASN A 34 0.96 44.56 -20.23
N THR A 35 2.03 44.73 -19.45
CA THR A 35 2.13 44.84 -17.98
C THR A 35 1.77 43.61 -17.14
N VAL A 36 2.72 43.25 -16.27
CA VAL A 36 2.72 42.03 -15.45
C VAL A 36 2.99 42.45 -14.01
N ALA A 37 2.17 41.97 -13.07
CA ALA A 37 2.51 41.96 -11.65
C ALA A 37 2.71 40.50 -11.23
N VAL A 38 3.95 40.13 -10.88
CA VAL A 38 4.17 39.00 -9.96
C VAL A 38 3.72 39.53 -8.60
N SER A 39 2.82 38.84 -7.89
CA SER A 39 2.35 39.38 -6.61
C SER A 39 3.52 39.37 -5.62
N THR A 40 3.87 40.55 -5.13
CA THR A 40 4.88 40.79 -4.08
C THR A 40 4.66 39.87 -2.86
N GLU A 41 3.41 39.46 -2.61
CA GLU A 41 3.00 38.52 -1.56
C GLU A 41 3.65 37.13 -1.69
N MET A 42 3.92 36.66 -2.90
CA MET A 42 4.45 35.31 -3.15
C MET A 42 5.92 35.19 -2.76
N VAL A 43 6.64 36.29 -2.90
CA VAL A 43 8.07 36.42 -2.65
C VAL A 43 8.31 36.70 -1.18
N GLU A 44 7.46 37.53 -0.56
CA GLU A 44 7.43 37.68 0.90
C GLU A 44 7.21 36.33 1.60
N ILE A 45 6.35 35.46 1.05
CA ILE A 45 6.14 34.10 1.56
C ILE A 45 7.43 33.27 1.47
N LEU A 46 8.12 33.25 0.33
CA LEU A 46 9.38 32.50 0.14
C LEU A 46 10.54 33.06 0.99
N GLN A 47 10.63 34.38 1.16
CA GLN A 47 11.63 35.04 2.00
C GLN A 47 11.38 34.75 3.50
N LEU A 48 10.12 34.72 3.95
CA LEU A 48 9.74 34.31 5.30
C LEU A 48 10.14 32.85 5.60
N PHE A 49 10.13 31.98 4.59
CA PHE A 49 10.62 30.61 4.72
C PHE A 49 12.16 30.51 4.70
N GLY A 50 12.84 31.28 3.85
CA GLY A 50 14.32 31.30 3.76
C GLY A 50 15.03 31.78 5.05
N GLN A 51 14.35 32.54 5.91
CA GLN A 51 14.89 32.97 7.22
C GLN A 51 14.77 31.92 8.33
N LYS A 52 13.99 30.84 8.13
CA LYS A 52 13.86 29.75 9.12
C LYS A 52 14.64 28.53 8.66
N LYS A 53 15.55 28.03 9.51
CA LYS A 53 16.12 26.68 9.36
C LYS A 53 14.98 25.67 9.38
N TRP A 54 14.68 25.05 8.25
CA TRP A 54 13.66 24.02 8.12
C TRP A 54 14.22 22.72 8.69
N GLN A 55 13.87 22.36 9.93
CA GLN A 55 14.27 21.08 10.55
C GLN A 55 15.76 20.70 10.41
N GLY A 56 16.66 21.70 10.37
CA GLY A 56 18.11 21.46 10.19
C GLY A 56 18.64 21.49 8.75
N TYR A 57 17.78 21.63 7.74
CA TYR A 57 18.16 21.71 6.33
C TYR A 57 18.31 23.17 5.84
N ASP A 58 19.30 23.38 5.01
CA ASP A 58 19.57 24.67 4.36
C ASP A 58 18.80 24.78 3.05
N ILE A 59 17.62 25.42 3.11
CA ILE A 59 16.80 25.73 1.94
C ILE A 59 17.20 27.06 1.26
N SER A 60 18.32 27.67 1.66
CA SER A 60 18.74 28.97 1.15
C SER A 60 19.07 28.94 -0.34
N GLN A 61 19.48 27.80 -0.90
CA GLN A 61 19.82 27.69 -2.32
C GLN A 61 18.58 27.70 -3.24
N PRO A 62 17.53 26.87 -3.04
CA PRO A 62 16.28 27.01 -3.79
C PRO A 62 15.66 28.41 -3.66
N ALA A 63 15.66 28.96 -2.43
CA ALA A 63 15.15 30.32 -2.17
C ALA A 63 15.94 31.40 -2.91
N ARG A 64 17.28 31.30 -2.92
CA ARG A 64 18.16 32.24 -3.65
C ARG A 64 17.98 32.14 -5.16
N LEU A 65 17.76 30.95 -5.71
CA LEU A 65 17.51 30.77 -7.15
C LEU A 65 16.17 31.38 -7.58
N LEU A 66 15.13 31.24 -6.76
CA LEU A 66 13.83 31.89 -7.00
C LEU A 66 13.94 33.41 -6.89
N GLN A 67 14.65 33.93 -5.87
CA GLN A 67 14.90 35.36 -5.74
C GLN A 67 15.70 35.93 -6.92
N GLN A 68 16.73 35.22 -7.40
CA GLN A 68 17.50 35.65 -8.57
C GLN A 68 16.68 35.68 -9.85
N ALA A 69 15.71 34.78 -10.00
CA ALA A 69 14.80 34.78 -11.14
C ALA A 69 13.87 36.00 -11.11
N GLU A 70 13.39 36.38 -9.92
CA GLU A 70 12.56 37.56 -9.71
C GLU A 70 13.34 38.87 -9.89
N ASP A 71 14.50 39.02 -9.26
CA ASP A 71 15.32 40.24 -9.35
C ASP A 71 15.64 40.58 -10.82
N ARG A 72 15.90 39.55 -11.64
CA ARG A 72 16.15 39.71 -13.09
C ARG A 72 14.90 40.08 -13.87
N PHE A 73 13.74 39.60 -13.43
CA PHE A 73 12.46 39.97 -14.02
C PHE A 73 12.15 41.44 -13.73
N GLU A 74 12.32 41.90 -12.49
CA GLU A 74 12.06 43.29 -12.08
C GLU A 74 13.04 44.30 -12.71
N MET A 75 14.31 43.92 -12.90
CA MET A 75 15.31 44.79 -13.53
C MET A 75 15.12 44.95 -15.05
N GLY A 76 14.17 44.25 -15.67
CA GLY A 76 13.93 44.33 -17.11
C GLY A 76 15.12 43.88 -17.96
N ASP A 77 15.98 43.02 -17.40
CA ASP A 77 17.35 42.76 -17.87
C ASP A 77 17.41 41.84 -19.11
N GLY A 78 16.36 41.84 -19.94
CA GLY A 78 16.26 41.01 -21.15
C GLY A 78 16.30 39.51 -20.88
N ALA A 79 16.10 39.07 -19.63
CA ALA A 79 16.08 37.65 -19.27
C ALA A 79 15.01 36.95 -20.11
N THR A 80 15.45 36.13 -21.06
CA THR A 80 14.53 35.40 -21.92
C THR A 80 13.67 34.46 -21.07
N THR A 81 12.44 34.21 -21.49
CA THR A 81 11.56 33.20 -20.89
C THR A 81 12.28 31.86 -20.65
N SER A 82 13.18 31.47 -21.56
CA SER A 82 14.01 30.27 -21.43
C SER A 82 14.95 30.30 -20.22
N GLN A 83 15.44 31.48 -19.84
CA GLN A 83 16.32 31.68 -18.69
C GLN A 83 15.55 31.48 -17.37
N LEU A 84 14.36 32.08 -17.26
CA LEU A 84 13.49 31.96 -16.07
C LEU A 84 13.02 30.51 -15.87
N LEU A 85 12.67 29.82 -16.96
CA LEU A 85 12.31 28.40 -16.93
C LEU A 85 13.50 27.53 -16.51
N SER A 86 14.71 27.85 -16.96
CA SER A 86 15.94 27.18 -16.54
C SER A 86 16.16 27.34 -15.03
N ASP A 87 15.99 28.54 -14.48
CA ASP A 87 16.29 28.80 -13.08
C ASP A 87 15.20 28.23 -12.14
N ALA A 88 13.93 28.28 -12.54
CA ALA A 88 12.85 27.55 -11.86
C ALA A 88 13.09 26.03 -11.86
N ARG A 89 13.58 25.47 -12.97
CA ARG A 89 13.93 24.05 -13.05
C ARG A 89 15.09 23.70 -12.12
N LYS A 90 16.14 24.52 -12.06
CA LYS A 90 17.26 24.33 -11.12
C LYS A 90 16.82 24.40 -9.66
N ALA A 91 15.89 25.30 -9.32
CA ALA A 91 15.34 25.39 -7.97
C ALA A 91 14.54 24.14 -7.61
N LEU A 92 13.71 23.64 -8.54
CA LEU A 92 12.97 22.39 -8.38
C LEU A 92 13.90 21.18 -8.24
N ASP A 93 14.94 21.11 -9.08
CA ASP A 93 15.95 20.06 -9.04
C ASP A 93 16.73 20.07 -7.71
N SER A 94 17.07 21.27 -7.20
CA SER A 94 17.78 21.44 -5.91
C SER A 94 16.90 21.06 -4.71
N ALA A 95 15.63 21.46 -4.72
CA ALA A 95 14.67 21.07 -3.69
C ALA A 95 14.41 19.56 -3.72
N SER A 96 14.33 18.98 -4.93
CA SER A 96 14.26 17.53 -5.11
C SER A 96 15.54 16.84 -4.60
N LEU A 97 16.72 17.44 -4.78
CA LEU A 97 17.99 16.91 -4.26
C LEU A 97 18.03 16.88 -2.73
N LEU A 98 17.58 17.95 -2.06
CA LEU A 98 17.48 18.02 -0.59
C LEU A 98 16.53 16.95 -0.04
N TYR A 99 15.39 16.73 -0.70
CA TYR A 99 14.48 15.64 -0.36
C TYR A 99 15.12 14.27 -0.58
N ARG A 100 15.90 14.09 -1.66
CA ARG A 100 16.63 12.86 -1.98
C ARG A 100 17.75 12.53 -0.99
N ASP A 101 18.53 13.53 -0.56
CA ASP A 101 19.62 13.32 0.40
C ASP A 101 19.09 13.00 1.80
N HIS A 102 17.93 13.57 2.16
CA HIS A 102 17.21 13.16 3.35
C HIS A 102 16.76 11.68 3.26
N ALA A 103 16.17 11.25 2.14
CA ALA A 103 15.76 9.86 1.93
C ALA A 103 16.93 8.85 1.98
N LYS A 104 18.13 9.25 1.52
CA LYS A 104 19.36 8.42 1.59
C LYS A 104 19.91 8.27 3.00
N SER A 105 19.83 9.33 3.82
CA SER A 105 20.30 9.28 5.22
C SER A 105 19.49 8.32 6.11
N LEU A 106 18.37 7.81 5.59
CA LEU A 106 17.43 6.93 6.26
C LEU A 106 17.51 5.48 5.77
N ALA A 107 18.50 5.12 4.93
CA ALA A 107 18.67 3.76 4.42
C ALA A 107 19.29 2.86 5.50
N GLY A 108 18.47 2.44 6.47
CA GLY A 108 18.71 1.27 7.31
C GLY A 108 17.93 0.08 6.76
N THR A 109 18.43 -1.13 6.96
CA THR A 109 17.64 -2.36 6.78
C THR A 109 16.49 -2.35 7.79
N ASP A 110 15.26 -2.58 7.34
CA ASP A 110 14.11 -2.59 8.25
C ASP A 110 14.12 -3.86 9.12
N PRO A 111 14.18 -3.76 10.46
CA PRO A 111 14.15 -4.91 11.37
C PRO A 111 12.77 -5.62 11.44
N ASN A 112 11.74 -5.03 10.83
CA ASN A 112 10.35 -5.45 10.93
C ASN A 112 9.83 -6.13 9.67
N GLY A 113 10.59 -6.10 8.56
CA GLY A 113 10.20 -6.66 7.27
C GLY A 113 9.03 -5.93 6.62
N ASN A 114 9.12 -5.58 5.34
CA ASN A 114 8.00 -4.95 4.63
C ASN A 114 7.79 -5.55 3.25
N PHE A 115 6.57 -5.38 2.74
CA PHE A 115 6.29 -5.67 1.34
C PHE A 115 5.72 -4.47 0.59
N LEU A 116 5.88 -4.46 -0.73
CA LEU A 116 5.37 -3.43 -1.62
C LEU A 116 4.38 -4.04 -2.61
N PHE A 117 3.14 -3.54 -2.60
CA PHE A 117 2.06 -4.05 -3.45
C PHE A 117 1.71 -3.04 -4.54
N LEU A 118 2.06 -3.35 -5.79
CA LEU A 118 1.88 -2.47 -6.97
C LEU A 118 1.29 -3.20 -8.18
N PRO A 119 0.18 -3.95 -8.06
CA PRO A 119 -0.33 -4.72 -9.19
C PRO A 119 -0.91 -3.86 -10.32
N TRP A 120 -1.42 -2.66 -10.01
CA TRP A 120 -2.15 -1.81 -10.97
C TRP A 120 -1.42 -0.53 -11.37
N THR A 121 -0.13 -0.39 -11.04
CA THR A 121 0.57 0.86 -11.31
C THR A 121 0.75 1.07 -12.82
N THR A 122 0.23 2.20 -13.31
CA THR A 122 0.47 2.70 -14.67
C THR A 122 1.69 3.63 -14.72
N TYR A 123 2.22 3.97 -13.55
CA TYR A 123 3.43 4.76 -13.39
C TYR A 123 4.65 3.87 -13.61
N THR A 124 5.63 4.36 -14.36
CA THR A 124 6.96 3.74 -14.47
C THR A 124 7.90 4.45 -13.50
N PRO A 125 8.30 3.80 -12.38
CA PRO A 125 9.26 4.35 -11.44
C PRO A 125 10.61 4.70 -12.08
N PHE A 126 11.25 5.74 -11.57
CA PHE A 126 12.65 6.03 -11.87
C PHE A 126 13.56 4.97 -11.23
N GLU A 127 14.73 4.73 -11.83
CA GLU A 127 15.70 3.73 -11.34
C GLU A 127 16.02 3.87 -9.85
N ARG A 128 16.26 5.11 -9.39
CA ARG A 128 16.57 5.41 -7.99
C ARG A 128 15.42 5.08 -7.02
N GLU A 129 14.19 5.13 -7.50
CA GLU A 129 13.00 4.83 -6.69
C GLU A 129 12.90 3.32 -6.50
N ILE A 130 13.24 2.56 -7.53
CA ILE A 130 13.36 1.10 -7.47
C ILE A 130 14.50 0.71 -6.53
N GLU A 131 15.68 1.33 -6.66
CA GLU A 131 16.80 1.13 -5.72
C GLU A 131 16.37 1.41 -4.27
N TRP A 132 15.70 2.55 -4.04
CA TRP A 132 15.23 2.94 -2.72
C TRP A 132 14.22 1.95 -2.13
N ALA A 133 13.31 1.42 -2.94
CA ALA A 133 12.33 0.42 -2.53
C ALA A 133 12.99 -0.94 -2.26
N ALA A 134 13.89 -1.39 -3.15
CA ALA A 134 14.63 -2.63 -3.01
C ALA A 134 15.43 -2.71 -1.70
N GLN A 135 15.89 -1.57 -1.17
CA GLN A 135 16.61 -1.49 0.10
C GLN A 135 15.72 -1.60 1.36
N ARG A 136 14.40 -1.51 1.22
CA ARG A 136 13.43 -1.38 2.34
C ARG A 136 12.36 -2.46 2.37
N TYR A 137 12.06 -3.04 1.23
CA TYR A 137 11.06 -4.07 1.09
C TYR A 137 11.75 -5.39 0.75
N ASP A 138 11.34 -6.44 1.44
CA ASP A 138 11.82 -7.81 1.24
C ASP A 138 10.90 -8.57 0.28
N VAL A 139 9.65 -8.12 0.15
CA VAL A 139 8.65 -8.75 -0.71
C VAL A 139 8.02 -7.72 -1.64
N PHE A 140 7.83 -8.08 -2.90
CA PHE A 140 7.19 -7.25 -3.91
C PHE A 140 6.04 -8.01 -4.57
N VAL A 141 4.94 -7.30 -4.84
CA VAL A 141 3.81 -7.85 -5.56
C VAL A 141 3.54 -6.96 -6.77
N PHE A 142 3.69 -7.53 -7.96
CA PHE A 142 3.53 -6.83 -9.23
C PHE A 142 2.52 -7.56 -10.12
N GLY A 143 1.85 -6.85 -11.00
CA GLY A 143 1.09 -7.41 -12.10
C GLY A 143 2.00 -7.87 -13.25
N ILE A 144 1.40 -8.62 -14.18
CA ILE A 144 2.12 -9.26 -15.29
C ILE A 144 2.79 -8.27 -16.26
N THR A 145 2.32 -7.01 -16.31
CA THR A 145 2.85 -5.98 -17.20
C THR A 145 4.11 -5.31 -16.66
N GLN A 146 4.47 -5.52 -15.38
CA GLN A 146 5.63 -4.89 -14.74
C GLN A 146 6.87 -5.81 -14.67
N THR A 147 7.08 -6.69 -15.64
CA THR A 147 8.25 -7.60 -15.69
C THR A 147 9.59 -6.87 -15.63
N GLU A 148 9.70 -5.66 -16.22
CA GLU A 148 10.91 -4.85 -16.13
C GLU A 148 11.26 -4.47 -14.68
N LEU A 149 10.25 -4.23 -13.83
CA LEU A 149 10.48 -3.90 -12.42
C LEU A 149 11.04 -5.08 -11.64
N VAL A 150 10.62 -6.31 -11.97
CA VAL A 150 11.16 -7.54 -11.36
C VAL A 150 12.68 -7.60 -11.50
N GLN A 151 13.18 -7.40 -12.73
CA GLN A 151 14.64 -7.45 -13.00
C GLN A 151 15.41 -6.34 -12.28
N LYS A 152 14.85 -5.12 -12.26
CA LYS A 152 15.49 -3.99 -11.60
C LYS A 152 15.53 -4.16 -10.08
N VAL A 153 14.44 -4.61 -9.46
CA VAL A 153 14.41 -4.92 -8.02
C VAL A 153 15.47 -5.96 -7.68
N LYS A 154 15.53 -7.09 -8.42
CA LYS A 154 16.53 -8.15 -8.19
C LYS A 154 17.98 -7.69 -8.42
N THR A 155 18.20 -6.60 -9.16
CA THR A 155 19.54 -6.00 -9.33
C THR A 155 20.01 -5.32 -8.04
N TYR A 156 19.09 -4.69 -7.30
CA TYR A 156 19.39 -3.95 -6.06
C TYR A 156 19.20 -4.78 -4.80
N ASN A 157 18.26 -5.72 -4.81
CA ASN A 157 18.01 -6.68 -3.75
C ASN A 157 17.79 -8.07 -4.37
N PRO A 158 18.87 -8.85 -4.59
CA PRO A 158 18.78 -10.19 -5.16
C PRO A 158 17.96 -11.17 -4.31
N ASP A 159 17.83 -10.90 -3.01
CA ASP A 159 17.17 -11.76 -2.04
C ASP A 159 15.66 -11.43 -1.89
N ALA A 160 15.19 -10.31 -2.45
CA ALA A 160 13.78 -9.92 -2.37
C ALA A 160 12.87 -10.97 -3.04
N GLU A 161 11.79 -11.38 -2.39
CA GLU A 161 10.79 -12.27 -3.01
C GLU A 161 9.79 -11.45 -3.85
N ILE A 162 9.54 -11.86 -5.09
CA ILE A 162 8.71 -11.10 -6.03
C ILE A 162 7.57 -11.97 -6.55
N PHE A 163 6.34 -11.56 -6.27
CA PHE A 163 5.13 -12.31 -6.59
C PHE A 163 4.33 -11.64 -7.71
N LEU A 164 3.78 -12.48 -8.60
CA LEU A 164 2.81 -12.07 -9.58
C LEU A 164 1.41 -11.97 -8.94
N TYR A 165 0.78 -10.81 -9.00
CA TYR A 165 -0.63 -10.65 -8.63
C TYR A 165 -1.53 -11.25 -9.72
N VAL A 166 -2.48 -12.08 -9.29
CA VAL A 166 -3.50 -12.69 -10.15
C VAL A 166 -4.88 -12.51 -9.51
N ASP A 167 -5.80 -11.89 -10.23
CA ASP A 167 -7.23 -11.90 -9.88
C ASP A 167 -7.93 -13.04 -10.64
N LEU A 168 -8.65 -13.90 -9.92
CA LEU A 168 -9.40 -14.99 -10.54
C LEU A 168 -10.61 -14.54 -11.36
N ARG A 169 -11.14 -13.34 -11.10
CA ARG A 169 -12.28 -12.82 -11.85
C ARG A 169 -11.92 -12.66 -13.33
N VAL A 170 -12.89 -12.97 -14.18
CA VAL A 170 -12.77 -12.87 -15.63
C VAL A 170 -13.47 -11.60 -16.09
N THR A 171 -12.89 -10.85 -17.01
CA THR A 171 -13.58 -9.72 -17.64
C THR A 171 -13.37 -9.77 -19.15
N ALA A 172 -14.38 -9.32 -19.90
CA ALA A 172 -14.31 -9.20 -21.36
C ALA A 172 -13.40 -8.04 -21.78
N GLU A 173 -13.16 -7.12 -20.86
CA GLU A 173 -12.31 -5.96 -21.05
C GLU A 173 -10.92 -6.30 -20.52
N THR A 174 -9.86 -6.00 -21.27
CA THR A 174 -8.49 -5.98 -20.75
C THR A 174 -8.11 -4.53 -20.52
N PRO A 175 -8.45 -3.92 -19.37
CA PRO A 175 -7.88 -2.62 -19.05
C PRO A 175 -6.36 -2.77 -19.05
N ALA A 176 -5.66 -1.78 -19.62
CA ALA A 176 -4.20 -1.76 -19.60
C ALA A 176 -3.60 -1.82 -18.17
N SER A 177 -4.42 -1.48 -17.16
CA SER A 177 -4.08 -1.46 -15.73
C SER A 177 -4.44 -2.73 -14.97
N TYR A 178 -5.24 -3.64 -15.53
CA TYR A 178 -5.67 -4.85 -14.81
C TYR A 178 -4.92 -6.07 -15.33
N PRO A 179 -4.10 -6.73 -14.49
CA PRO A 179 -3.38 -7.94 -14.87
C PRO A 179 -4.33 -9.15 -14.87
N SER A 180 -5.38 -9.11 -15.69
CA SER A 180 -6.07 -10.35 -16.05
C SER A 180 -5.17 -11.15 -16.97
N LEU A 181 -5.13 -12.47 -16.79
CA LEU A 181 -4.35 -13.32 -17.67
C LEU A 181 -4.93 -13.16 -19.10
N PRO A 182 -4.09 -12.90 -20.15
CA PRO A 182 -4.55 -12.50 -21.49
C PRO A 182 -5.59 -13.43 -22.14
N GLU A 183 -5.71 -14.65 -21.63
CA GLU A 183 -6.56 -15.71 -22.16
C GLU A 183 -7.91 -15.83 -21.43
N TRP A 184 -8.21 -14.98 -20.44
CA TRP A 184 -9.45 -15.04 -19.67
C TRP A 184 -10.69 -14.81 -20.55
N ASN A 185 -10.56 -14.04 -21.63
CA ASN A 185 -11.60 -13.91 -22.65
C ASN A 185 -11.95 -15.26 -23.34
N THR A 186 -11.02 -16.23 -23.36
CA THR A 186 -11.29 -17.60 -23.87
C THR A 186 -12.38 -18.28 -23.04
N ILE A 187 -12.43 -18.03 -21.73
CA ILE A 187 -13.46 -18.60 -20.86
C ILE A 187 -14.84 -18.06 -21.29
N LEU A 188 -14.96 -16.76 -21.49
CA LEU A 188 -16.23 -16.13 -21.88
C LEU A 188 -16.76 -16.62 -23.24
N VAL A 189 -15.86 -16.91 -24.19
CA VAL A 189 -16.25 -17.26 -25.57
C VAL A 189 -16.38 -18.77 -25.76
N GLN A 190 -15.45 -19.56 -25.21
CA GLN A 190 -15.31 -20.99 -25.50
C GLN A 190 -15.78 -21.88 -24.35
N HIS A 191 -15.76 -21.37 -23.12
CA HIS A 191 -16.12 -22.13 -21.93
C HIS A 191 -17.04 -21.36 -20.97
N PRO A 192 -18.19 -20.84 -21.45
CA PRO A 192 -19.14 -20.17 -20.56
C PRO A 192 -19.71 -21.12 -19.49
N ASP A 193 -19.63 -22.43 -19.70
CA ASP A 193 -19.95 -23.48 -18.74
C ASP A 193 -18.99 -23.53 -17.54
N TRP A 194 -17.84 -22.86 -17.62
CA TRP A 194 -16.89 -22.73 -16.50
C TRP A 194 -17.19 -21.53 -15.59
N LEU A 195 -18.25 -20.77 -15.85
CA LEU A 195 -18.66 -19.65 -15.00
C LEU A 195 -19.68 -20.11 -13.94
N LEU A 196 -19.69 -19.44 -12.80
CA LEU A 196 -20.80 -19.55 -11.85
C LEU A 196 -22.07 -19.04 -12.52
N THR A 197 -23.21 -19.68 -12.23
CA THR A 197 -24.51 -19.31 -12.80
C THR A 197 -25.54 -18.99 -11.73
N GLY A 198 -26.33 -17.95 -11.99
CA GLY A 198 -27.48 -17.56 -11.19
C GLY A 198 -28.66 -18.53 -11.31
N SER A 199 -29.71 -18.37 -10.52
CA SER A 199 -30.93 -19.20 -10.70
C SER A 199 -31.67 -18.92 -12.01
N ASP A 200 -31.42 -17.77 -12.63
CA ASP A 200 -31.92 -17.43 -13.96
C ASP A 200 -31.09 -18.08 -15.10
N GLY A 201 -30.05 -18.84 -14.75
CA GLY A 201 -29.16 -19.53 -15.68
C GLY A 201 -28.13 -18.62 -16.34
N ARG A 202 -28.03 -17.34 -15.95
CA ARG A 202 -27.02 -16.42 -16.48
C ARG A 202 -25.72 -16.50 -15.68
N PRO A 203 -24.57 -16.14 -16.29
CA PRO A 203 -23.33 -16.01 -15.55
C PRO A 203 -23.46 -15.02 -14.40
N VAL A 204 -22.88 -15.39 -13.27
CA VAL A 204 -22.77 -14.54 -12.09
C VAL A 204 -21.72 -13.47 -12.35
N THR A 205 -22.12 -12.22 -12.17
CA THR A 205 -21.25 -11.05 -12.35
C THR A 205 -21.24 -10.16 -11.12
N THR A 206 -20.16 -9.40 -10.96
CA THR A 206 -20.12 -8.23 -10.09
C THR A 206 -19.99 -6.99 -10.96
N ASP A 207 -20.88 -6.02 -10.73
CA ASP A 207 -20.89 -4.77 -11.46
C ASP A 207 -19.96 -3.75 -10.78
N GLY A 208 -19.19 -3.03 -11.59
CA GLY A 208 -18.33 -1.91 -11.23
C GLY A 208 -18.06 -1.06 -12.47
N ASP A 209 -16.89 -0.42 -12.57
CA ASP A 209 -16.47 0.23 -13.82
C ASP A 209 -16.30 -0.77 -14.98
N LEU A 210 -16.16 -2.07 -14.65
CA LEU A 210 -16.06 -3.19 -15.56
C LEU A 210 -16.98 -4.32 -15.08
N THR A 211 -17.52 -5.10 -16.02
CA THR A 211 -18.21 -6.35 -15.69
C THR A 211 -17.20 -7.44 -15.43
N TYR A 212 -17.21 -7.98 -14.22
CA TYR A 212 -16.45 -9.15 -13.84
C TYR A 212 -17.35 -10.38 -13.75
N TYR A 213 -16.89 -11.49 -14.27
CA TYR A 213 -17.51 -12.81 -14.25
C TYR A 213 -16.75 -13.69 -13.27
N TRP A 214 -17.47 -14.51 -12.53
CA TRP A 214 -16.88 -15.40 -11.54
C TRP A 214 -16.72 -16.81 -12.11
N PRO A 215 -15.49 -17.32 -12.25
CA PRO A 215 -15.29 -18.71 -12.61
C PRO A 215 -15.83 -19.66 -11.54
N ASN A 216 -16.25 -20.84 -11.96
CA ASN A 216 -16.72 -21.90 -11.11
C ASN A 216 -15.54 -22.78 -10.67
N PRO A 217 -15.09 -22.69 -9.41
CA PRO A 217 -13.94 -23.45 -8.92
C PRO A 217 -14.21 -24.96 -8.86
N GLY A 218 -15.47 -25.40 -8.99
CA GLY A 218 -15.85 -26.81 -8.97
C GLY A 218 -15.71 -27.54 -10.30
N VAL A 219 -15.36 -26.84 -11.39
CA VAL A 219 -15.16 -27.46 -12.71
C VAL A 219 -13.71 -27.94 -12.86
N PRO A 220 -13.44 -29.26 -12.92
CA PRO A 220 -12.07 -29.79 -12.95
C PRO A 220 -11.23 -29.29 -14.14
N GLU A 221 -11.88 -29.09 -15.29
CA GLU A 221 -11.26 -28.54 -16.49
C GLU A 221 -10.80 -27.09 -16.26
N PHE A 222 -11.62 -26.27 -15.61
CA PHE A 222 -11.25 -24.91 -15.22
C PHE A 222 -10.09 -24.92 -14.21
N GLN A 223 -10.14 -25.76 -13.18
CA GLN A 223 -9.05 -25.87 -12.19
C GLN A 223 -7.71 -26.18 -12.87
N THR A 224 -7.72 -27.12 -13.81
CA THR A 224 -6.53 -27.51 -14.58
C THR A 224 -6.07 -26.39 -15.50
N PHE A 225 -7.01 -25.77 -16.24
CA PHE A 225 -6.73 -24.65 -17.12
C PHE A 225 -6.08 -23.49 -16.36
N ALA A 226 -6.71 -23.00 -15.30
CA ALA A 226 -6.23 -21.86 -14.53
C ALA A 226 -4.85 -22.13 -13.93
N SER A 227 -4.64 -23.32 -13.35
CA SER A 227 -3.34 -23.69 -12.77
C SER A 227 -2.21 -23.68 -13.81
N ILE A 228 -2.46 -24.26 -15.00
CA ILE A 228 -1.49 -24.28 -16.09
C ILE A 228 -1.23 -22.87 -16.62
N ARG A 229 -2.26 -22.04 -16.79
CA ARG A 229 -2.09 -20.69 -17.33
C ARG A 229 -1.33 -19.76 -16.39
N ILE A 230 -1.59 -19.86 -15.08
CA ILE A 230 -0.83 -19.12 -14.07
C ILE A 230 0.64 -19.55 -14.12
N LEU A 231 0.93 -20.85 -14.11
CA LEU A 231 2.31 -21.37 -14.22
C LEU A 231 3.01 -20.89 -15.51
N GLN A 232 2.34 -21.03 -16.66
CA GLN A 232 2.89 -20.56 -17.94
C GLN A 232 3.21 -19.07 -17.93
N SER A 233 2.40 -18.25 -17.24
CA SER A 233 2.64 -16.81 -17.15
C SER A 233 3.91 -16.50 -16.36
N LEU A 234 4.19 -17.25 -15.30
CA LEU A 234 5.44 -17.15 -14.56
C LEU A 234 6.62 -17.56 -15.46
N GLU A 235 6.57 -18.75 -16.05
CA GLU A 235 7.67 -19.33 -16.84
C GLU A 235 7.99 -18.55 -18.11
N GLN A 236 6.97 -18.05 -18.82
CA GLN A 236 7.14 -17.35 -20.10
C GLN A 236 7.54 -15.89 -19.96
N SER A 237 7.38 -15.30 -18.77
CA SER A 237 7.74 -13.90 -18.52
C SER A 237 9.24 -13.62 -18.58
N GLN A 238 10.09 -14.66 -18.52
CA GLN A 238 11.56 -14.58 -18.53
C GLN A 238 12.14 -13.69 -17.41
N VAL A 239 11.43 -13.55 -16.29
CA VAL A 239 11.90 -12.87 -15.09
C VAL A 239 11.79 -13.78 -13.87
N ASN A 240 12.56 -13.46 -12.82
CA ASN A 240 12.66 -14.30 -11.63
C ASN A 240 11.51 -14.00 -10.65
N TRP A 241 10.32 -14.51 -10.97
CA TRP A 241 9.23 -14.57 -9.99
C TRP A 241 9.50 -15.64 -8.94
N ASP A 242 9.06 -15.41 -7.72
CA ASP A 242 9.12 -16.35 -6.60
C ASP A 242 7.75 -17.01 -6.32
N GLY A 243 6.67 -16.46 -6.88
CA GLY A 243 5.34 -17.03 -6.72
C GLY A 243 4.20 -16.15 -7.23
N VAL A 244 3.00 -16.45 -6.73
CA VAL A 244 1.75 -15.74 -7.05
C VAL A 244 1.06 -15.26 -5.78
N VAL A 245 0.54 -14.03 -5.81
CA VAL A 245 -0.48 -13.55 -4.86
C VAL A 245 -1.83 -13.62 -5.56
N LEU A 246 -2.71 -14.48 -5.05
CA LEU A 246 -4.01 -14.80 -5.65
C LEU A 246 -5.13 -14.05 -4.94
N ASP A 247 -5.81 -13.15 -5.66
CA ASP A 247 -7.06 -12.53 -5.20
C ASP A 247 -8.29 -13.30 -5.68
N SER A 248 -9.44 -12.95 -5.12
CA SER A 248 -10.76 -13.46 -5.49
C SER A 248 -10.98 -14.96 -5.23
N ALA A 249 -10.12 -15.60 -4.44
CA ALA A 249 -10.38 -16.90 -3.82
C ALA A 249 -11.34 -16.73 -2.63
N ARG A 250 -12.62 -16.49 -2.93
CA ARG A 250 -13.68 -16.11 -1.97
C ARG A 250 -14.54 -17.30 -1.53
N THR A 251 -15.27 -17.17 -0.42
CA THR A 251 -16.42 -18.03 -0.06
C THR A 251 -17.72 -17.51 -0.69
N LEU A 252 -18.81 -18.31 -0.74
CA LEU A 252 -20.11 -17.81 -1.25
C LEU A 252 -20.61 -16.61 -0.44
N ARG A 253 -20.38 -16.64 0.87
CA ARG A 253 -20.77 -15.55 1.77
C ARG A 253 -20.04 -14.25 1.41
N ASP A 254 -18.75 -14.34 1.11
CA ASP A 254 -18.00 -13.16 0.65
C ASP A 254 -18.58 -12.64 -0.67
N LEU A 255 -18.90 -13.53 -1.62
CA LEU A 255 -19.56 -13.14 -2.87
C LEU A 255 -20.89 -12.44 -2.61
N SER A 256 -21.69 -12.93 -1.67
CA SER A 256 -22.95 -12.27 -1.30
C SER A 256 -22.75 -10.88 -0.71
N GLY A 257 -21.63 -10.65 0.00
CA GLY A 257 -21.20 -9.32 0.45
C GLY A 257 -20.86 -8.38 -0.69
N ASP A 258 -20.32 -8.92 -1.79
CA ASP A 258 -20.02 -8.21 -3.05
C ASP A 258 -21.27 -7.99 -3.93
N GLY A 259 -22.48 -8.15 -3.36
CA GLY A 259 -23.75 -7.98 -4.07
C GLY A 259 -24.10 -9.14 -5.00
N VAL A 260 -23.32 -10.23 -4.99
CA VAL A 260 -23.62 -11.44 -5.76
C VAL A 260 -24.69 -12.25 -5.03
N ALA A 261 -25.94 -12.01 -5.42
CA ALA A 261 -27.04 -12.85 -4.98
C ALA A 261 -27.14 -14.12 -5.86
N ASP A 262 -27.64 -15.21 -5.25
CA ASP A 262 -28.29 -16.30 -5.99
C ASP A 262 -27.37 -17.19 -6.86
N ILE A 263 -26.30 -17.74 -6.26
CA ILE A 263 -25.43 -18.71 -6.95
C ILE A 263 -26.10 -20.10 -6.95
N ALA A 264 -26.84 -20.42 -8.01
CA ALA A 264 -27.62 -21.65 -8.11
C ALA A 264 -26.77 -22.92 -8.31
N THR A 265 -25.52 -22.77 -8.72
CA THR A 265 -24.59 -23.88 -8.97
C THR A 265 -24.27 -24.70 -7.70
N TYR A 266 -24.41 -24.09 -6.51
CA TYR A 266 -24.00 -24.68 -5.26
C TYR A 266 -25.17 -24.80 -4.27
N PRO A 267 -25.42 -25.98 -3.68
CA PRO A 267 -26.52 -26.17 -2.74
C PRO A 267 -26.25 -25.58 -1.34
N SER A 268 -24.99 -25.23 -1.02
CA SER A 268 -24.58 -24.66 0.27
C SER A 268 -23.21 -23.98 0.19
N ASP A 269 -22.91 -23.12 1.17
CA ASP A 269 -21.59 -22.51 1.38
C ASP A 269 -20.48 -23.56 1.50
N GLU A 270 -20.73 -24.66 2.22
CA GLU A 270 -19.78 -25.76 2.41
C GLU A 270 -19.45 -26.46 1.09
N ALA A 271 -20.43 -26.64 0.19
CA ALA A 271 -20.20 -27.25 -1.12
C ALA A 271 -19.28 -26.37 -1.99
N TYR A 272 -19.49 -25.05 -1.96
CA TYR A 272 -18.62 -24.11 -2.68
C TYR A 272 -17.23 -24.01 -2.07
N LYS A 273 -17.14 -23.95 -0.73
CA LYS A 273 -15.88 -23.99 0.01
C LYS A 273 -15.07 -25.22 -0.38
N THR A 274 -15.70 -26.39 -0.40
CA THR A 274 -15.05 -27.64 -0.84
C THR A 274 -14.49 -27.52 -2.26
N SER A 275 -15.24 -26.92 -3.20
CA SER A 275 -14.75 -26.67 -4.56
C SER A 275 -13.58 -25.70 -4.62
N GLN A 276 -13.63 -24.60 -3.87
CA GLN A 276 -12.52 -23.64 -3.76
C GLN A 276 -11.27 -24.29 -3.18
N GLU A 277 -11.45 -25.11 -2.15
CA GLU A 277 -10.39 -25.89 -1.53
C GLU A 277 -9.74 -26.88 -2.51
N LEU A 278 -10.54 -27.58 -3.33
CA LEU A 278 -10.00 -28.44 -4.39
C LEU A 278 -9.22 -27.64 -5.45
N PHE A 279 -9.74 -26.49 -5.85
CA PHE A 279 -9.06 -25.59 -6.78
C PHE A 279 -7.71 -25.10 -6.21
N LEU A 280 -7.69 -24.58 -4.99
CA LEU A 280 -6.46 -24.09 -4.35
C LEU A 280 -5.43 -25.22 -4.17
N THR A 281 -5.85 -26.43 -3.80
CA THR A 281 -4.92 -27.57 -3.74
C THR A 281 -4.32 -27.90 -5.09
N LYS A 282 -5.12 -27.88 -6.16
CA LYS A 282 -4.61 -28.13 -7.52
C LYS A 282 -3.62 -27.05 -7.95
N LEU A 283 -3.93 -25.79 -7.68
CA LEU A 283 -3.07 -24.65 -7.99
C LEU A 283 -1.77 -24.70 -7.19
N HIS A 284 -1.85 -24.87 -5.87
CA HIS A 284 -0.70 -24.99 -4.98
C HIS A 284 0.23 -26.12 -5.40
N GLN A 285 -0.31 -27.32 -5.65
CA GLN A 285 0.49 -28.45 -6.14
C GLN A 285 1.19 -28.11 -7.48
N THR A 286 0.47 -27.49 -8.42
CA THR A 286 1.02 -27.12 -9.73
C THR A 286 2.16 -26.11 -9.61
N LEU A 287 2.03 -25.11 -8.74
CA LEU A 287 3.07 -24.10 -8.51
C LEU A 287 4.26 -24.67 -7.73
N HIS A 288 3.99 -25.41 -6.66
CA HIS A 288 5.01 -25.99 -5.80
C HIS A 288 5.87 -27.03 -6.53
N ASP A 289 5.28 -27.83 -7.43
CA ASP A 289 6.04 -28.76 -8.29
C ASP A 289 7.04 -28.05 -9.22
N SER A 290 6.80 -26.77 -9.51
CA SER A 290 7.69 -25.87 -10.26
C SER A 290 8.47 -24.89 -9.37
N ALA A 291 8.51 -25.14 -8.05
CA ALA A 291 9.20 -24.31 -7.06
C ALA A 291 8.69 -22.86 -6.93
N PHE A 292 7.44 -22.60 -7.30
CA PHE A 292 6.77 -21.32 -7.06
C PHE A 292 5.87 -21.38 -5.82
N LYS A 293 5.81 -20.27 -5.08
CA LYS A 293 4.94 -20.11 -3.91
C LYS A 293 3.53 -19.63 -4.30
N LEU A 294 2.54 -19.97 -3.49
CA LEU A 294 1.19 -19.42 -3.54
C LEU A 294 0.87 -18.64 -2.26
N VAL A 295 0.52 -17.38 -2.40
CA VAL A 295 -0.03 -16.54 -1.33
C VAL A 295 -1.48 -16.23 -1.66
N THR A 296 -2.41 -16.49 -0.74
CA THR A 296 -3.84 -16.22 -0.99
C THR A 296 -4.30 -14.96 -0.25
N ILE A 297 -4.96 -14.04 -0.96
CA ILE A 297 -5.59 -12.88 -0.33
C ILE A 297 -6.85 -13.33 0.39
N LEU A 298 -6.86 -13.15 1.71
CA LEU A 298 -8.05 -13.37 2.53
C LEU A 298 -8.96 -12.13 2.45
N PRO A 299 -10.27 -12.31 2.23
CA PRO A 299 -11.19 -11.18 2.21
C PRO A 299 -11.26 -10.49 3.58
N PRO A 300 -11.59 -9.18 3.62
CA PRO A 300 -11.80 -8.45 4.88
C PRO A 300 -12.79 -9.16 5.82
N TYR A 301 -13.82 -9.77 5.25
CA TYR A 301 -14.92 -10.44 5.96
C TYR A 301 -14.66 -11.91 6.29
N ALA A 302 -13.52 -12.47 5.86
CA ALA A 302 -12.98 -13.72 6.42
C ALA A 302 -12.87 -13.67 7.95
N SER A 303 -12.93 -12.45 8.50
CA SER A 303 -12.95 -12.19 9.92
C SER A 303 -14.25 -12.62 10.65
N GLN A 304 -15.27 -13.17 9.98
CA GLN A 304 -16.54 -13.53 10.63
C GLN A 304 -16.76 -15.03 10.82
N ASN A 305 -15.89 -15.88 10.27
CA ASN A 305 -15.97 -17.34 10.32
C ASN A 305 -14.55 -17.96 10.32
N GLU A 306 -14.44 -19.25 10.66
CA GLU A 306 -13.15 -19.97 10.61
C GLU A 306 -12.82 -20.50 9.20
N ASP A 307 -13.60 -20.11 8.19
CA ASP A 307 -13.51 -20.65 6.83
C ASP A 307 -12.20 -20.29 6.13
N TRP A 308 -11.52 -19.24 6.59
CA TRP A 308 -10.19 -18.86 6.10
C TRP A 308 -9.13 -19.94 6.35
N LYS A 309 -9.27 -20.77 7.38
CA LYS A 309 -8.25 -21.79 7.73
C LYS A 309 -8.07 -22.78 6.58
N GLY A 310 -9.17 -23.34 6.06
CA GLY A 310 -9.13 -24.31 4.98
C GLY A 310 -8.57 -23.74 3.66
N LEU A 311 -8.79 -22.44 3.41
CA LEU A 311 -8.17 -21.75 2.27
C LEU A 311 -6.67 -21.54 2.51
N SER A 312 -6.28 -21.06 3.70
CA SER A 312 -4.88 -20.79 4.05
C SER A 312 -4.04 -22.06 4.14
N GLU A 313 -4.60 -23.20 4.56
CA GLU A 313 -3.90 -24.49 4.64
C GLU A 313 -3.44 -25.02 3.27
N ARG A 314 -3.91 -24.40 2.18
CA ARG A 314 -3.63 -24.75 0.79
C ARG A 314 -2.79 -23.69 0.08
N SER A 315 -2.08 -22.86 0.84
CA SER A 315 -1.16 -21.85 0.37
C SER A 315 0.13 -21.85 1.19
N ASP A 316 1.20 -21.26 0.65
CA ASP A 316 2.48 -21.05 1.34
C ASP A 316 2.48 -19.75 2.18
N GLY A 317 1.44 -18.95 2.01
CA GLY A 317 1.25 -17.71 2.73
C GLY A 317 -0.15 -17.14 2.57
N ILE A 318 -0.42 -16.08 3.31
CA ILE A 318 -1.67 -15.32 3.19
C ILE A 318 -1.38 -13.83 3.05
N LEU A 319 -2.30 -13.11 2.43
CA LEU A 319 -2.38 -11.66 2.52
C LEU A 319 -3.69 -11.29 3.20
N LEU A 320 -3.63 -10.70 4.39
CA LEU A 320 -4.79 -10.13 5.05
C LEU A 320 -4.96 -8.69 4.60
N SER A 321 -5.97 -8.46 3.76
CA SER A 321 -6.28 -7.12 3.26
C SER A 321 -7.17 -6.35 4.23
N PHE A 322 -7.23 -5.02 4.07
CA PHE A 322 -8.14 -4.14 4.82
C PHE A 322 -7.95 -4.19 6.35
N VAL A 323 -6.73 -4.36 6.84
CA VAL A 323 -6.51 -4.39 8.30
C VAL A 323 -6.87 -3.04 8.92
N GLY A 324 -7.85 -3.07 9.82
CA GLY A 324 -8.42 -1.89 10.46
C GLY A 324 -9.56 -1.19 9.73
N ARG A 325 -9.98 -1.64 8.54
CA ARG A 325 -10.97 -0.93 7.71
C ARG A 325 -11.89 -1.83 6.90
N GLU A 326 -12.97 -1.23 6.37
CA GLU A 326 -13.92 -1.90 5.47
C GLU A 326 -13.55 -1.72 3.99
N ASP A 327 -13.05 -0.55 3.59
CA ASP A 327 -12.73 -0.24 2.19
C ASP A 327 -11.61 0.82 2.05
N PHE A 328 -11.26 1.16 0.81
CA PHE A 328 -10.30 2.23 0.49
C PHE A 328 -10.89 3.64 0.65
N ASN A 329 -12.19 3.82 0.41
CA ASN A 329 -12.81 5.11 0.08
C ASN A 329 -13.57 5.79 1.24
N SER A 330 -13.78 5.11 2.36
CA SER A 330 -14.60 5.63 3.45
C SER A 330 -13.78 6.43 4.46
N GLU A 331 -13.89 7.77 4.48
CA GLU A 331 -13.27 8.61 5.53
C GLU A 331 -13.68 8.22 6.97
N SER A 332 -14.69 7.35 7.14
CA SER A 332 -15.21 6.84 8.41
C SER A 332 -15.19 5.31 8.57
N GLY A 333 -14.82 4.51 7.56
CA GLY A 333 -15.06 3.06 7.56
C GLY A 333 -13.99 2.25 8.28
N PHE A 334 -13.77 2.57 9.56
CA PHE A 334 -13.17 1.61 10.48
C PHE A 334 -14.15 0.46 10.69
N ILE A 335 -13.63 -0.76 10.66
CA ILE A 335 -14.42 -1.94 11.03
C ILE A 335 -14.81 -1.89 12.51
N SER A 336 -15.87 -2.61 12.86
CA SER A 336 -16.24 -2.79 14.27
C SER A 336 -15.11 -3.43 15.08
N MET A 337 -15.12 -3.18 16.40
CA MET A 337 -14.14 -3.78 17.32
C MET A 337 -14.09 -5.30 17.22
N ASP A 338 -15.22 -5.96 16.97
CA ASP A 338 -15.28 -7.42 16.84
C ASP A 338 -14.65 -7.91 15.54
N GLN A 339 -14.89 -7.24 14.41
CA GLN A 339 -14.19 -7.50 13.16
C GLN A 339 -12.67 -7.29 13.31
N TRP A 340 -12.26 -6.19 13.93
CA TRP A 340 -10.84 -5.88 14.17
C TRP A 340 -10.16 -6.91 15.08
N ARG A 341 -10.81 -7.30 16.18
CA ARG A 341 -10.31 -8.38 17.06
C ARG A 341 -10.19 -9.69 16.32
N ASN A 342 -11.09 -9.95 15.37
CA ASN A 342 -10.97 -11.15 14.58
C ASN A 342 -9.82 -11.08 13.57
N GLN A 343 -9.50 -9.91 13.00
CA GLN A 343 -8.29 -9.75 12.21
C GLN A 343 -7.03 -10.06 13.04
N LEU A 344 -6.95 -9.57 14.28
CA LEU A 344 -5.87 -9.96 15.20
C LEU A 344 -5.83 -11.48 15.43
N ARG A 345 -7.00 -12.09 15.69
CA ARG A 345 -7.09 -13.55 15.89
C ARG A 345 -6.59 -14.33 14.68
N ILE A 346 -6.86 -13.88 13.45
CA ILE A 346 -6.32 -14.49 12.23
C ILE A 346 -4.80 -14.42 12.27
N LEU A 347 -4.21 -13.23 12.48
CA LEU A 347 -2.76 -13.04 12.53
C LEU A 347 -2.08 -13.88 13.63
N GLU A 348 -2.73 -14.06 14.78
CA GLU A 348 -2.26 -14.92 15.88
C GLU A 348 -2.39 -16.42 15.58
N GLN A 349 -3.30 -16.83 14.69
CA GLN A 349 -3.58 -18.23 14.37
C GLN A 349 -2.92 -18.72 13.09
N VAL A 350 -2.45 -17.81 12.24
CA VAL A 350 -1.67 -18.15 11.05
C VAL A 350 -0.40 -18.89 11.47
N ARG A 351 -0.04 -19.91 10.68
CA ARG A 351 1.11 -20.77 10.96
C ARG A 351 2.40 -19.95 10.94
N SER A 352 3.34 -20.33 11.78
CA SER A 352 4.64 -19.66 11.89
C SER A 352 5.51 -19.76 10.63
N ASP A 353 5.28 -20.78 9.81
CA ASP A 353 6.03 -21.01 8.56
C ASP A 353 5.40 -20.32 7.33
N TYR A 354 4.38 -19.48 7.51
CA TYR A 354 3.70 -18.79 6.42
C TYR A 354 4.31 -17.43 6.13
N LEU A 355 4.41 -17.11 4.85
CA LEU A 355 4.57 -15.72 4.42
C LEU A 355 3.27 -14.96 4.72
N THR A 356 3.27 -14.06 5.71
CA THR A 356 2.07 -13.33 6.12
C THR A 356 2.18 -11.87 5.74
N LEU A 357 1.42 -11.47 4.74
CA LEU A 357 1.35 -10.09 4.25
C LEU A 357 0.15 -9.38 4.87
N VAL A 358 0.35 -8.19 5.40
CA VAL A 358 -0.70 -7.39 6.04
C VAL A 358 -0.84 -6.05 5.33
N MET A 359 -2.02 -5.81 4.76
CA MET A 359 -2.30 -4.58 4.03
C MET A 359 -3.36 -3.73 4.73
N THR A 360 -3.04 -2.45 4.94
CA THR A 360 -4.03 -1.45 5.37
C THR A 360 -4.28 -0.44 4.23
N PRO A 361 -5.55 -0.21 3.85
CA PRO A 361 -5.90 0.72 2.81
C PRO A 361 -5.95 2.12 3.39
N VAL A 362 -5.26 3.07 2.75
CA VAL A 362 -5.30 4.48 3.13
C VAL A 362 -6.01 5.27 2.05
N PRO A 363 -6.82 6.28 2.41
CA PRO A 363 -7.50 7.11 1.41
C PRO A 363 -6.50 8.06 0.71
N PHE A 364 -5.41 8.41 1.39
CA PHE A 364 -4.37 9.30 0.87
C PHE A 364 -2.98 8.85 1.32
N TRP A 365 -1.97 9.11 0.47
CA TRP A 365 -0.55 8.76 0.68
C TRP A 365 0.07 9.42 1.91
N SER A 366 -0.56 10.47 2.43
CA SER A 366 -0.10 11.20 3.61
C SER A 366 -0.92 10.92 4.87
N ASP A 367 -1.85 9.96 4.85
CA ASP A 367 -2.62 9.59 6.05
C ASP A 367 -1.77 8.73 7.00
N LYS A 368 -0.83 9.42 7.64
CA LYS A 368 0.07 8.83 8.63
C LYS A 368 -0.70 8.18 9.78
N PRO A 369 -1.71 8.82 10.41
CA PRO A 369 -2.47 8.18 11.48
C PRO A 369 -3.05 6.82 11.07
N MET A 370 -3.66 6.73 9.88
CA MET A 370 -4.21 5.45 9.39
C MET A 370 -3.12 4.42 9.10
N SER A 371 -2.05 4.84 8.44
CA SER A 371 -0.92 3.96 8.13
C SER A 371 -0.25 3.41 9.40
N LEU A 372 -0.22 4.19 10.48
CA LEU A 372 0.29 3.75 11.78
C LEU A 372 -0.71 2.87 12.52
N TYR A 373 -2.01 3.13 12.39
CA TYR A 373 -3.04 2.28 12.99
C TYR A 373 -2.99 0.84 12.46
N GLY A 374 -2.89 0.69 11.14
CA GLY A 374 -2.70 -0.60 10.48
C GLY A 374 -1.41 -1.30 10.88
N PHE A 375 -0.29 -0.57 10.80
CA PHE A 375 1.03 -1.11 11.13
C PHE A 375 1.11 -1.55 12.60
N ALA A 376 0.62 -0.72 13.52
CA ALA A 376 0.58 -1.06 14.94
C ALA A 376 -0.36 -2.24 15.24
N THR A 377 -1.47 -2.38 14.51
CA THR A 377 -2.35 -3.56 14.61
C THR A 377 -1.61 -4.84 14.23
N MET A 378 -0.83 -4.81 13.14
CA MET A 378 0.03 -5.93 12.75
C MET A 378 1.08 -6.21 13.82
N LEU A 379 1.77 -5.19 14.34
CA LEU A 379 2.76 -5.33 15.40
C LEU A 379 2.16 -5.95 16.67
N LEU A 380 0.92 -5.61 17.05
CA LEU A 380 0.25 -6.25 18.19
C LEU A 380 0.20 -7.78 18.05
N SER A 381 0.12 -8.31 16.83
CA SER A 381 0.06 -9.77 16.57
C SER A 381 1.44 -10.41 16.39
N ARG A 382 2.50 -9.61 16.15
CA ARG A 382 3.85 -10.11 15.91
C ARG A 382 4.42 -10.83 17.14
N ASP A 383 4.89 -12.06 16.94
CA ASP A 383 5.67 -12.79 17.92
C ASP A 383 7.03 -13.20 17.33
N THR A 384 7.80 -14.01 18.07
CA THR A 384 9.14 -14.46 17.68
C THR A 384 9.16 -15.50 16.57
N THR A 385 8.01 -15.95 16.11
CA THR A 385 7.89 -17.11 15.21
C THR A 385 7.30 -16.78 13.85
N ARG A 386 6.78 -15.56 13.64
CA ARG A 386 6.08 -15.16 12.43
C ARG A 386 6.76 -13.99 11.74
N ASP A 387 7.01 -14.16 10.44
CA ASP A 387 7.34 -13.06 9.54
C ASP A 387 6.05 -12.40 9.07
N LEU A 388 5.69 -11.29 9.74
CA LEU A 388 4.59 -10.43 9.35
C LEU A 388 5.15 -9.23 8.59
N LEU A 389 4.88 -9.14 7.30
CA LEU A 389 5.30 -7.98 6.50
C LEU A 389 4.11 -7.05 6.32
N TYR A 390 4.36 -5.75 6.46
CA TYR A 390 3.32 -4.74 6.33
C TYR A 390 3.46 -3.91 5.06
N TYR A 391 2.30 -3.55 4.50
CA TYR A 391 2.17 -2.55 3.45
C TYR A 391 0.96 -1.67 3.75
N TYR A 392 1.06 -0.40 3.36
CA TYR A 392 -0.11 0.47 3.33
C TYR A 392 -0.35 0.89 1.87
N GLY A 393 -1.57 0.71 1.39
CA GLY A 393 -1.90 0.77 -0.04
C GLY A 393 -2.87 1.89 -0.41
N LEU A 394 -2.68 2.45 -1.60
CA LEU A 394 -3.65 3.26 -2.34
C LEU A 394 -4.07 2.50 -3.59
N GLU A 395 -5.36 2.29 -3.80
CA GLU A 395 -5.88 1.49 -4.92
C GLU A 395 -5.50 2.10 -6.28
N GLU A 396 -5.52 3.43 -6.43
CA GLU A 396 -5.40 4.09 -7.74
C GLU A 396 -4.05 4.79 -8.00
N THR A 397 -3.23 5.00 -6.99
CA THR A 397 -1.99 5.82 -7.10
C THR A 397 -0.77 5.19 -6.45
N ALA A 398 -0.82 3.88 -6.21
CA ALA A 398 0.32 3.13 -5.73
C ALA A 398 1.53 3.42 -6.63
N SER A 399 2.49 4.16 -6.08
CA SER A 399 3.66 4.69 -6.77
C SER A 399 4.87 4.52 -5.89
N ILE A 400 6.03 4.40 -6.53
CA ILE A 400 7.32 4.40 -5.85
C ILE A 400 7.88 5.83 -5.96
N PRO A 401 8.43 6.41 -4.87
CA PRO A 401 8.50 5.85 -3.53
C PRO A 401 7.14 5.89 -2.82
N ALA A 402 6.78 4.78 -2.18
CA ALA A 402 5.78 4.83 -1.13
C ALA A 402 6.31 5.73 0.00
N TYR A 403 5.43 6.51 0.61
CA TYR A 403 5.72 7.24 1.85
C TYR A 403 6.23 6.30 2.95
N TRP A 404 7.43 6.57 3.45
CA TRP A 404 8.04 5.79 4.52
C TRP A 404 7.99 6.56 5.82
N TYR A 405 7.35 5.98 6.85
CA TYR A 405 7.27 6.61 8.16
C TYR A 405 8.42 6.11 9.04
N HIS A 406 9.08 7.01 9.76
CA HIS A 406 10.16 6.66 10.70
C HIS A 406 9.74 5.67 11.78
N GLU A 407 8.44 5.59 12.11
CA GLU A 407 7.91 4.57 13.00
C GLU A 407 8.15 3.14 12.50
N TYR A 408 8.29 2.94 11.18
CA TYR A 408 8.60 1.63 10.57
C TYR A 408 10.04 1.21 10.88
N GLU A 409 10.93 2.18 11.06
CA GLU A 409 12.36 1.96 11.35
C GLU A 409 12.63 1.67 12.85
N ILE A 410 11.60 1.71 13.71
CA ILE A 410 11.77 1.42 15.13
C ILE A 410 12.03 -0.08 15.31
N ASP A 411 13.24 -0.41 15.74
CA ASP A 411 13.59 -1.75 16.20
C ASP A 411 13.04 -2.02 17.60
N LEU A 412 11.85 -2.62 17.66
CA LEU A 412 11.21 -3.03 18.90
C LEU A 412 11.83 -4.30 19.52
N GLY A 413 12.53 -5.12 18.72
CA GLY A 413 12.94 -6.47 19.10
C GLY A 413 11.74 -7.42 19.27
N ASP A 414 11.93 -8.50 20.02
CA ASP A 414 10.89 -9.50 20.23
C ASP A 414 9.80 -9.01 21.19
N ALA A 415 8.57 -9.50 21.01
CA ALA A 415 7.50 -9.32 21.98
C ALA A 415 7.85 -10.00 23.32
N THR A 416 7.68 -9.28 24.42
CA THR A 416 7.98 -9.75 25.79
C THR A 416 6.71 -9.99 26.63
N SER A 417 5.54 -9.62 26.10
CA SER A 417 4.25 -9.85 26.73
C SER A 417 3.22 -10.39 25.73
N PRO A 418 2.16 -11.07 26.22
CA PRO A 418 0.92 -11.18 25.45
C PRO A 418 0.31 -9.78 25.23
N ILE A 419 -0.67 -9.69 24.34
CA ILE A 419 -1.49 -8.49 24.19
C ILE A 419 -2.30 -8.30 25.48
N ALA A 420 -2.21 -7.11 26.08
CA ALA A 420 -3.00 -6.68 27.22
C ALA A 420 -4.04 -5.65 26.80
N THR A 421 -5.11 -5.50 27.57
CA THR A 421 -6.11 -4.43 27.39
C THR A 421 -6.10 -3.52 28.61
N GLU A 422 -5.95 -2.21 28.38
CA GLU A 422 -5.99 -1.17 29.40
C GLU A 422 -6.88 -0.03 28.90
N ASN A 423 -7.99 0.26 29.59
CA ASN A 423 -8.96 1.29 29.17
C ASN A 423 -9.39 1.16 27.70
N ASP A 424 -9.72 -0.05 27.25
CA ASP A 424 -10.05 -0.40 25.86
C ASP A 424 -8.92 -0.19 24.82
N ILE A 425 -7.72 0.19 25.26
CA ILE A 425 -6.50 0.24 24.42
C ILE A 425 -5.82 -1.13 24.50
N LEU A 426 -5.43 -1.68 23.36
CA LEU A 426 -4.62 -2.89 23.32
C LEU A 426 -3.15 -2.52 23.32
N VAL A 427 -2.38 -3.16 24.18
CA VAL A 427 -0.97 -2.85 24.44
C VAL A 427 -0.15 -4.12 24.33
N ARG A 428 1.01 -4.05 23.69
CA ARG A 428 2.00 -5.13 23.69
C ARG A 428 3.39 -4.58 23.97
N LEU A 429 4.09 -5.24 24.90
CA LEU A 429 5.47 -4.91 25.24
C LEU A 429 6.43 -5.69 24.35
N PHE A 430 7.52 -5.03 24.02
CA PHE A 430 8.64 -5.57 23.27
C PHE A 430 9.94 -5.35 24.05
N GLN A 431 11.02 -6.01 23.66
CA GLN A 431 12.33 -5.88 24.31
C GLN A 431 12.81 -4.43 24.37
N ARG A 432 12.53 -3.64 23.34
CA ARG A 432 13.01 -2.26 23.17
C ARG A 432 11.87 -1.26 22.96
N GLY A 433 10.64 -1.59 23.35
CA GLY A 433 9.54 -0.65 23.15
C GLY A 433 8.16 -1.17 23.56
N VAL A 434 7.16 -0.39 23.18
CA VAL A 434 5.75 -0.66 23.41
C VAL A 434 4.94 -0.21 22.21
N VAL A 435 3.92 -1.00 21.88
CA VAL A 435 2.89 -0.65 20.89
C VAL A 435 1.56 -0.54 21.63
N ALA A 436 0.80 0.52 21.34
CA ALA A 436 -0.55 0.70 21.85
C ALA A 436 -1.50 1.15 20.74
N VAL A 437 -2.66 0.50 20.65
CA VAL A 437 -3.69 0.75 19.62
C VAL A 437 -5.03 1.05 20.32
N ASN A 438 -5.67 2.15 19.94
CA ASN A 438 -7.03 2.48 20.34
C ASN A 438 -8.00 2.14 19.21
N PRO A 439 -8.68 0.99 19.24
CA PRO A 439 -9.65 0.59 18.21
C PRO A 439 -11.06 1.16 18.45
N THR A 440 -11.23 2.09 19.40
CA THR A 440 -12.55 2.61 19.78
C THR A 440 -12.87 3.92 19.09
N ASP A 441 -14.15 4.28 19.06
CA ASP A 441 -14.65 5.57 18.55
C ASP A 441 -14.44 6.73 19.54
N GLN A 442 -13.71 6.50 20.63
CA GLN A 442 -13.55 7.48 21.71
C GLN A 442 -12.08 7.72 22.01
N GLU A 443 -11.76 8.91 22.50
CA GLU A 443 -10.44 9.18 23.05
C GLU A 443 -10.20 8.30 24.27
N ARG A 444 -8.98 7.77 24.37
CA ARG A 444 -8.56 6.89 25.46
C ARG A 444 -7.17 7.29 25.97
N VAL A 445 -6.90 6.97 27.22
CA VAL A 445 -5.62 7.23 27.88
C VAL A 445 -5.05 5.92 28.40
N VAL A 446 -3.79 5.65 28.07
CA VAL A 446 -3.03 4.50 28.57
C VAL A 446 -1.83 4.98 29.36
N SER A 447 -1.58 4.35 30.51
CA SER A 447 -0.42 4.63 31.35
C SER A 447 0.53 3.44 31.32
N PHE A 448 1.77 3.66 30.93
CA PHE A 448 2.77 2.60 30.91
C PHE A 448 3.51 2.53 32.25
N SER A 449 3.94 1.33 32.61
CA SER A 449 4.77 1.10 33.81
C SER A 449 6.19 1.67 33.70
N GLY A 450 6.61 2.05 32.50
CA GLY A 450 7.92 2.63 32.19
C GLY A 450 7.84 3.92 31.39
N THR A 451 9.00 4.53 31.17
CA THR A 451 9.15 5.69 30.27
C THR A 451 9.61 5.21 28.90
N TYR A 452 8.92 5.66 27.86
CA TYR A 452 9.21 5.34 26.47
C TYR A 452 9.41 6.62 25.66
N GLN A 453 10.10 6.54 24.53
CA GLN A 453 10.46 7.63 23.66
C GLN A 453 9.77 7.47 22.30
N ALA A 454 9.10 8.53 21.84
CA ALA A 454 8.57 8.62 20.49
C ALA A 454 9.71 8.89 19.47
N VAL A 455 9.44 8.70 18.17
CA VAL A 455 10.38 9.06 17.10
C VAL A 455 10.86 10.52 17.21
N THR A 456 10.01 11.41 17.70
CA THR A 456 10.33 12.84 17.89
C THR A 456 11.35 13.11 19.01
N GLY A 457 11.71 12.09 19.78
CA GLY A 457 12.59 12.19 20.94
C GLY A 457 11.87 12.52 22.25
N GLU A 458 10.57 12.82 22.21
CA GLU A 458 9.75 13.07 23.40
C GLU A 458 9.59 11.80 24.22
N THR A 459 9.86 11.89 25.52
CA THR A 459 9.68 10.78 26.45
C THR A 459 8.35 10.89 27.18
N THR A 460 7.62 9.80 27.31
CA THR A 460 6.36 9.75 28.03
C THR A 460 6.15 8.41 28.75
N SER A 461 5.36 8.44 29.82
CA SER A 461 4.78 7.25 30.45
C SER A 461 3.26 7.22 30.33
N VAL A 462 2.64 8.21 29.69
CA VAL A 462 1.19 8.32 29.51
C VAL A 462 0.89 8.84 28.10
N VAL A 463 0.00 8.19 27.38
CA VAL A 463 -0.42 8.64 26.04
C VAL A 463 -1.93 8.75 25.98
N THR A 464 -2.39 9.88 25.43
CA THR A 464 -3.77 10.06 24.99
C THR A 464 -3.86 9.70 23.52
N LEU A 465 -4.66 8.69 23.19
CA LEU A 465 -4.91 8.23 21.83
C LEU A 465 -6.30 8.68 21.38
N SER A 466 -6.37 9.38 20.26
CA SER A 466 -7.62 9.67 19.57
C SER A 466 -8.28 8.37 19.07
N PRO A 467 -9.58 8.40 18.71
CA PRO A 467 -10.25 7.25 18.10
C PRO A 467 -9.45 6.68 16.92
N HIS A 468 -9.37 5.35 16.83
CA HIS A 468 -8.70 4.64 15.74
C HIS A 468 -7.27 5.13 15.43
N THR A 469 -6.49 5.36 16.48
CA THR A 469 -5.08 5.73 16.36
C THR A 469 -4.20 4.78 17.14
N ALA A 470 -2.91 4.83 16.85
CA ALA A 470 -1.92 4.02 17.54
C ALA A 470 -0.64 4.83 17.83
N VAL A 471 0.17 4.30 18.73
CA VAL A 471 1.51 4.80 19.00
C VAL A 471 2.49 3.63 19.08
N ILE A 472 3.69 3.87 18.56
CA ILE A 472 4.83 2.97 18.62
C ILE A 472 5.95 3.75 19.30
N LEU A 473 6.40 3.27 20.45
CA LEU A 473 7.40 3.94 21.27
C LEU A 473 8.55 2.99 21.56
N LYS A 474 9.78 3.51 21.59
CA LYS A 474 10.98 2.75 21.95
C LYS A 474 11.40 3.03 23.39
N THR A 475 12.21 2.17 23.98
CA THR A 475 12.88 2.47 25.24
C THR A 475 13.88 3.62 25.02
N PRO A 476 14.00 4.60 25.93
CA PRO A 476 15.03 5.63 25.83
C PRO A 476 16.42 5.01 25.87
N ASN A 477 17.33 5.51 25.02
CA ASN A 477 18.73 5.07 24.98
C ASN A 477 19.52 5.42 26.24
#